data_AF-A0A257NE89-F1
#
_entry.id   AF-A0A257NE89-F1
#
_cell.length_a   1.000
_cell.length_b   1.000
_cell.length_c   1.000
_cell.angle_alpha   90.00
_cell.angle_beta   90.00
_cell.angle_gamma   90.00
#
_symmetry.space_group_name_H-M   'P 1'
#
loop_
_entity.id
_entity.type
_entity.pdbx_description
1 polymer ?
#
loop_
_entity_poly.entity_id
_entity_poly.type
_entity_poly.pdbx_seq_one_letter_code
_entity_poly.pdbx_strand_id
1 'polypeptide(L)'
;MQPDISKKINRLTSGVLIAVVLSSCTSSTVKSTKNDDSASIYLQLGVRYMDLNKLEVAKENLQLALKKDPDNAQVLNAFAFLY
;
A
#
# COMPACT_ATOMS: atom_id res chain seq x y z
N MET A 1 48.61 -4.88 36.04
CA MET A 1 47.19 -5.28 36.08
C MET A 1 46.33 -4.04 35.82
N GLN A 2 46.00 -3.76 34.56
CA GLN A 2 44.96 -2.77 34.18
C GLN A 2 44.08 -3.46 33.13
N PRO A 3 42.74 -3.45 33.27
CA PRO A 3 41.89 -4.34 32.48
C PRO A 3 41.60 -3.77 31.09
N ASP A 4 41.52 -4.69 30.11
CA ASP A 4 41.07 -4.56 28.73
C ASP A 4 39.64 -3.97 28.57
N ILE A 5 39.42 -2.74 29.02
CA ILE A 5 38.12 -2.05 28.97
C ILE A 5 37.87 -1.45 27.57
N SER A 6 38.92 -1.01 26.87
CA SER A 6 38.81 -0.38 25.55
C SER A 6 38.34 -1.33 24.44
N LYS A 7 38.71 -2.62 24.50
CA LYS A 7 38.31 -3.63 23.51
C LYS A 7 36.85 -4.06 23.63
N LYS A 8 36.27 -4.05 24.84
CA LYS A 8 34.85 -4.37 25.05
C LYS A 8 33.92 -3.27 24.53
N ILE A 9 34.31 -2.01 24.70
CA ILE A 9 33.55 -0.85 24.21
C ILE A 9 33.52 -0.84 22.67
N ASN A 10 34.65 -1.11 22.01
CA ASN A 10 34.72 -1.18 20.54
C ASN A 10 33.99 -2.40 19.93
N ARG A 11 33.83 -3.49 20.71
CA ARG A 11 33.02 -4.66 20.32
C ARG A 11 31.53 -4.42 20.53
N LEU A 12 31.16 -3.66 21.56
CA LEU A 12 29.77 -3.26 21.78
C LEU A 12 29.28 -2.30 20.70
N THR A 13 30.10 -1.32 20.30
CA THR A 13 29.74 -0.36 19.24
C THR A 13 29.59 -1.02 17.88
N SER A 14 30.40 -2.04 17.57
CA SER A 14 30.29 -2.79 16.31
C SER A 14 29.04 -3.68 16.23
N GLY A 15 28.48 -4.13 17.36
CA GLY A 15 27.28 -4.97 17.38
C GLY A 15 25.97 -4.17 17.25
N VAL A 16 25.96 -2.94 17.75
CA VAL A 16 24.75 -2.10 17.81
C VAL A 16 24.34 -1.56 16.42
N LEU A 17 25.30 -1.31 15.52
CA LEU A 17 25.03 -0.80 14.18
C LEU A 17 24.32 -1.81 13.24
N ILE A 18 24.47 -3.12 13.48
CA ILE A 18 23.87 -4.16 12.63
C ILE A 18 22.39 -4.40 12.98
N ALA A 19 21.98 -4.12 14.22
CA ALA A 19 20.60 -4.34 14.67
C ALA A 19 19.60 -3.27 14.18
N VAL A 20 20.07 -2.10 13.76
CA VAL A 20 19.20 -0.96 13.38
C VAL A 20 18.68 -1.08 11.94
N VAL A 21 19.29 -1.91 11.09
CA VAL A 21 18.99 -1.96 9.64
C VAL A 21 17.89 -2.98 9.27
N LEU A 22 17.35 -3.73 10.24
CA LEU A 22 16.36 -4.79 9.97
C LEU A 22 14.90 -4.41 10.24
N SER A 23 14.60 -3.14 10.55
CA SER A 23 13.25 -2.69 10.92
C SER A 23 12.55 -1.86 9.84
N SER A 24 12.63 -2.24 8.56
CA SER A 24 11.98 -1.45 7.49
C SER A 24 11.41 -2.24 6.31
N CYS A 25 10.97 -3.48 6.53
CA CYS A 25 10.13 -4.20 5.55
C CYS A 25 8.93 -4.88 6.20
N THR A 26 7.90 -4.10 6.56
CA THR A 26 6.48 -4.55 6.52
C THR A 26 5.57 -3.37 6.86
N SER A 27 5.43 -2.42 5.94
CA SER A 27 4.30 -1.48 5.99
C SER A 27 3.30 -1.82 4.90
N SER A 28 2.78 -3.05 4.94
CA SER A 28 1.50 -3.36 4.33
C SER A 28 0.43 -3.05 5.37
N THR A 29 0.14 -1.77 5.58
CA THR A 29 -1.08 -1.37 6.29
C THR A 29 -2.25 -1.78 5.43
N VAL A 30 -2.74 -3.01 5.61
CA VAL A 30 -4.10 -3.38 5.23
C VAL A 30 -5.00 -2.50 6.08
N LYS A 31 -5.34 -1.32 5.54
CA LYS A 31 -6.31 -0.40 6.14
C LYS A 31 -7.67 -1.07 6.02
N SER A 32 -7.92 -2.02 6.92
CA SER A 32 -9.20 -2.68 7.09
C SER A 32 -10.14 -1.74 7.85
N THR A 33 -10.43 -0.58 7.28
CA THR A 33 -11.52 0.27 7.78
C THR A 33 -12.80 -0.20 7.13
N LYS A 34 -13.47 -1.13 7.81
CA LYS A 34 -14.93 -1.26 7.73
C LYS A 34 -15.50 0.14 7.98
N ASN A 35 -15.86 0.86 6.92
CA ASN A 35 -16.93 1.86 6.85
C ASN A 35 -16.82 2.62 5.52
N ASP A 36 -17.86 2.42 4.70
CA ASP A 36 -18.14 2.94 3.35
C ASP A 36 -17.27 2.42 2.19
N ASP A 37 -17.29 1.08 2.00
CA ASP A 37 -16.71 0.38 0.84
C ASP A 37 -17.48 0.62 -0.48
N SER A 38 -18.38 1.59 -0.56
CA SER A 38 -19.15 1.85 -1.78
C SER A 38 -18.24 2.11 -2.99
N ALA A 39 -17.17 2.90 -2.80
CA ALA A 39 -16.19 3.15 -3.86
C ALA A 39 -15.46 1.88 -4.30
N SER A 40 -15.07 1.02 -3.36
CA SER A 40 -14.32 -0.21 -3.65
C SER A 40 -15.19 -1.25 -4.36
N ILE A 41 -16.51 -1.30 -4.09
CA ILE A 41 -17.47 -2.15 -4.82
C ILE A 41 -17.58 -1.71 -6.28
N TYR A 42 -17.80 -0.42 -6.53
CA TYR A 42 -17.89 0.10 -7.89
C TYR A 42 -16.57 -0.02 -8.64
N LEU A 43 -15.43 0.15 -7.96
CA LEU A 43 -14.11 -0.14 -8.53
C LEU A 43 -13.99 -1.60 -9.00
N GLN A 44 -14.33 -2.55 -8.12
CA GLN A 44 -14.28 -3.98 -8.45
C GLN A 44 -15.20 -4.32 -9.62
N LEU A 45 -16.43 -3.80 -9.63
CA LEU A 45 -17.35 -3.98 -10.76
C LEU A 45 -16.77 -3.40 -12.06
N GLY A 46 -16.20 -2.20 -11.99
CA GLY A 46 -15.52 -1.55 -13.11
C GLY A 46 -14.44 -2.46 -13.71
N VAL A 47 -13.49 -2.91 -12.88
CA VAL A 47 -12.40 -3.79 -13.31
C VAL A 47 -12.93 -5.09 -13.91
N ARG A 48 -13.91 -5.73 -13.27
CA ARG A 48 -14.51 -6.97 -13.78
C ARG A 48 -15.21 -6.78 -15.11
N TYR A 49 -15.82 -5.62 -15.36
CA TYR A 49 -16.40 -5.32 -16.67
C TYR A 49 -15.34 -5.01 -17.73
N MET A 50 -14.18 -4.46 -17.37
CA MET A 50 -13.04 -4.35 -18.29
C MET A 50 -12.54 -5.74 -18.71
N ASP A 51 -12.39 -6.67 -17.76
CA ASP A 51 -11.98 -8.06 -18.03
C ASP A 51 -12.95 -8.77 -18.98
N LEU A 52 -14.23 -8.40 -18.94
CA LEU A 52 -15.29 -8.90 -19.81
C LEU A 52 -15.42 -8.13 -21.14
N ASN A 53 -14.51 -7.19 -21.42
CA ASN A 53 -14.54 -6.29 -22.58
C ASN A 53 -15.84 -5.44 -22.69
N LYS A 54 -16.51 -5.19 -21.56
CA LYS A 54 -17.72 -4.36 -21.45
C LYS A 54 -17.35 -2.94 -21.02
N LEU A 55 -16.61 -2.24 -21.87
CA LEU A 55 -15.92 -0.99 -21.53
C LEU A 55 -16.85 0.16 -21.09
N GLU A 56 -18.02 0.31 -21.72
CA GLU A 56 -18.99 1.34 -21.31
C GLU A 56 -19.56 1.07 -19.90
N VAL A 57 -19.87 -0.18 -19.57
CA VAL A 57 -20.36 -0.55 -18.24
C VAL A 57 -19.24 -0.41 -17.20
N ALA A 58 -18.00 -0.72 -17.58
CA ALA A 58 -16.83 -0.49 -16.74
C ALA A 58 -16.69 1.01 -16.42
N LYS A 59 -16.79 1.88 -17.43
CA LYS A 59 -16.74 3.33 -17.30
C LYS A 59 -17.79 3.86 -16.33
N GLU A 60 -19.04 3.44 -16.47
CA GLU A 60 -20.13 3.85 -15.58
C GLU A 60 -19.84 3.50 -14.12
N ASN A 61 -19.37 2.27 -13.87
CA ASN A 61 -19.01 1.83 -12.52
C ASN A 61 -17.83 2.62 -11.96
N LEU A 62 -16.76 2.83 -12.73
CA LEU A 62 -15.62 3.60 -12.26
C LEU A 62 -15.97 5.09 -12.02
N GLN A 63 -16.90 5.66 -12.79
CA GLN A 63 -17.44 7.00 -12.50
C GLN A 63 -18.22 7.04 -11.18
N LEU A 64 -19.00 6.01 -10.87
CA LEU A 64 -19.68 5.89 -9.58
C LEU A 64 -18.65 5.76 -8.45
N ALA A 65 -17.59 4.98 -8.64
CA ALA A 65 -16.49 4.86 -7.67
C ALA A 65 -15.83 6.24 -7.42
N LEU A 66 -15.55 6.99 -8.48
CA LEU A 66 -14.93 8.32 -8.39
C LEU A 66 -15.85 9.35 -7.70
N LYS A 67 -17.17 9.26 -7.90
CA LYS A 67 -18.14 10.10 -7.18
C LYS A 67 -18.17 9.80 -5.68
N LYS A 68 -17.84 8.57 -5.27
CA LYS A 68 -17.82 8.15 -3.86
C LYS A 68 -16.50 8.52 -3.18
N ASP A 69 -15.39 8.34 -3.88
CA ASP A 69 -14.06 8.66 -3.39
C ASP A 69 -13.21 9.25 -4.54
N PRO A 70 -13.25 10.59 -4.74
CA PRO A 70 -12.56 11.26 -5.84
C PRO A 70 -11.03 11.14 -5.77
N ASP A 71 -10.48 10.97 -4.57
CA ASP A 71 -9.04 10.90 -4.33
C ASP A 71 -8.53 9.44 -4.25
N ASN A 72 -9.40 8.48 -4.58
CA ASN A 72 -9.03 7.07 -4.57
C ASN A 72 -8.03 6.74 -5.68
N ALA A 73 -6.77 6.55 -5.31
CA ALA A 73 -5.70 6.23 -6.25
C ALA A 73 -6.02 4.98 -7.10
N GLN A 74 -6.70 3.97 -6.55
CA GLN A 74 -7.03 2.76 -7.31
C GLN A 74 -8.11 3.03 -8.37
N VAL A 75 -9.11 3.85 -8.04
CA VAL A 75 -10.14 4.28 -9.00
C VAL A 75 -9.53 5.12 -10.12
N LEU A 76 -8.68 6.09 -9.77
CA LEU A 76 -8.00 6.93 -10.76
C LEU A 76 -7.13 6.09 -11.71
N ASN A 77 -6.37 5.14 -11.17
CA ASN A 77 -5.55 4.23 -11.97
C ASN A 77 -6.40 3.35 -12.89
N ALA A 78 -7.50 2.78 -12.38
CA ALA A 78 -8.40 1.96 -13.20
C ALA A 78 -9.09 2.79 -14.29
N PHE A 79 -9.46 4.04 -14.00
CA PHE A 79 -10.05 4.95 -14.98
C PHE A 79 -9.04 5.34 -16.05
N ALA A 80 -7.78 5.60 -15.67
CA ALA A 80 -6.70 5.88 -16.60
C ALA A 80 -6.39 4.67 -17.50
N PHE A 81 -6.43 3.46 -16.97
CA PHE A 81 -6.22 2.23 -17.76
C PHE A 81 -7.33 1.97 -18.79
N LEU A 82 -8.55 2.44 -18.52
CA LEU A 82 -9.70 2.25 -19.42
C LEU A 82 -9.62 3.06 -20.72
N TYR A 83 -8.83 4.15 -20.74
CA TYR A 83 -8.63 5.04 -21.90
C TYR A 83 -7.26 4.86 -22.54
#